data_AF-A0A6P0Q605-F1
#
_entry.id   AF-A0A6P0Q605-F1
#
_cell.length_a   1.000
_cell.length_b   1.000
_cell.length_c   1.000
_cell.angle_alpha   90.00
_cell.angle_beta   90.00
_cell.angle_gamma   90.00
#
_symmetry.space_group_name_H-M   'P 1'
#
loop_
_entity.id
_entity.type
_entity.pdbx_description
1 polymer ?
#
loop_
_entity_poly.entity_id
_entity_poly.type
_entity_poly.pdbx_seq_one_letter_code
_entity_poly.pdbx_strand_id
1 'polypeptide(L)'
;MNQRPYTVVLIIPTGVGASIGGYAGDALPVARAIAQVCDRLITHPNVLNGAQLYWNLPNAFYVEGYGLDKFAAGSWGLRPVHQNRVGLLLDQGIEPELRLRHLQAADATRATLGLNLTDYVVTDAPLNVELRTAASGASWGTIGNPDSLLRAAQVLIEQAGADAIAVVVRFPDDFDSEALQDYRHGRGVDPLAGAEAIISHLIVRTFQIPCAHAPALMPLPIDPKLSPRSAAEELGYTFLPCVLVGLSRAPQFVVNQKNSPSSLANPDSQTISSKPGDIWADDVDAIVIPATACGGSAMLSFSQLQTQIIAVEENQTTMEVPPEPLGIKA
;
A
#
# COMPACT_ATOMS: atom_id res chain seq x y z
N MET A 1 6.70 23.78 -27.10
CA MET A 1 7.03 23.80 -25.65
C MET A 1 6.87 22.39 -25.16
N ASN A 2 7.92 21.75 -24.63
CA ASN A 2 7.75 20.44 -23.99
C ASN A 2 7.04 20.68 -22.67
N GLN A 3 5.73 20.45 -22.63
CA GLN A 3 4.98 20.45 -21.38
C GLN A 3 5.40 19.21 -20.58
N ARG A 4 5.80 19.40 -19.32
CA ARG A 4 6.06 18.28 -18.42
C ARG A 4 4.74 17.56 -18.11
N PRO A 5 4.76 16.24 -17.85
CA PRO A 5 3.54 15.48 -17.52
C PRO A 5 2.86 16.04 -16.26
N TYR A 6 1.54 16.23 -16.31
CA TYR A 6 0.75 16.63 -15.15
C TYR A 6 0.66 15.46 -14.14
N THR A 7 1.32 15.62 -13.00
CA THR A 7 1.50 14.56 -11.99
C THR A 7 0.68 14.88 -10.74
N VAL A 8 -0.22 13.97 -10.38
CA VAL A 8 -1.11 14.09 -9.23
C VAL A 8 -0.85 12.96 -8.23
N VAL A 9 -0.80 13.30 -6.95
CA VAL A 9 -0.78 12.33 -5.85
C VAL A 9 -2.19 12.23 -5.25
N LEU A 10 -2.73 11.03 -5.11
CA LEU A 10 -3.97 10.77 -4.37
C LEU A 10 -3.63 10.02 -3.08
N ILE A 11 -3.99 10.58 -1.94
CA ILE A 11 -3.82 9.93 -0.63
C ILE A 11 -5.18 9.78 0.04
N ILE A 12 -5.53 8.55 0.41
CA ILE A 12 -6.68 8.27 1.26
C ILE A 12 -6.18 7.43 2.43
N PRO A 13 -5.84 8.04 3.57
CA PRO A 13 -5.22 7.33 4.67
C PRO A 13 -6.09 6.17 5.15
N THR A 14 -5.45 5.07 5.51
CA THR A 14 -6.12 3.84 5.90
C THR A 14 -6.26 3.79 7.42
N GLY A 15 -7.27 3.08 7.92
CA GLY A 15 -7.49 2.95 9.36
C GLY A 15 -7.97 4.24 10.04
N VAL A 16 -8.50 5.20 9.26
CA VAL A 16 -9.06 6.47 9.77
C VAL A 16 -10.51 6.72 9.33
N GLY A 17 -11.18 5.71 8.77
CA GLY A 17 -12.60 5.78 8.42
C GLY A 17 -12.94 6.85 7.39
N ALA A 18 -12.18 6.94 6.30
CA ALA A 18 -12.46 7.90 5.22
C ALA A 18 -13.85 7.65 4.62
N SER A 19 -14.61 8.73 4.42
CA SER A 19 -15.97 8.68 3.88
C SER A 19 -16.02 8.12 2.46
N ILE A 20 -14.94 8.39 1.72
CA ILE A 20 -14.67 7.92 0.36
C ILE A 20 -13.27 7.28 0.37
N GLY A 21 -13.18 5.99 0.05
CA GLY A 21 -11.90 5.29 0.03
C GLY A 21 -11.50 4.68 1.37
N GLY A 22 -12.42 4.59 2.33
CA GLY A 22 -12.18 4.03 3.66
C GLY A 22 -12.33 2.50 3.73
N TYR A 23 -12.74 1.86 2.63
CA TYR A 23 -12.96 0.41 2.51
C TYR A 23 -12.17 -0.15 1.33
N ALA A 24 -11.83 -1.43 1.31
CA ALA A 24 -11.03 -1.92 0.18
C ALA A 24 -11.83 -1.87 -1.13
N GLY A 25 -11.29 -1.12 -2.10
CA GLY A 25 -11.81 -0.99 -3.46
C GLY A 25 -12.78 0.18 -3.67
N ASP A 26 -13.29 0.82 -2.61
CA ASP A 26 -14.25 1.94 -2.76
C ASP A 26 -13.57 3.26 -3.18
N ALA A 27 -12.26 3.36 -3.04
CA ALA A 27 -11.43 4.44 -3.60
C ALA A 27 -11.17 4.33 -5.11
N LEU A 28 -11.31 3.13 -5.68
CA LEU A 28 -10.90 2.84 -7.07
C LEU A 28 -11.64 3.71 -8.10
N PRO A 29 -12.95 4.00 -7.97
CA PRO A 29 -13.64 4.95 -8.87
C PRO A 29 -13.05 6.36 -8.82
N VAL A 30 -12.62 6.85 -7.65
CA VAL A 30 -11.97 8.16 -7.50
C VAL A 30 -10.61 8.18 -8.18
N ALA A 31 -9.80 7.16 -7.93
CA ALA A 31 -8.51 7.00 -8.61
C ALA A 31 -8.69 6.98 -10.15
N ARG A 32 -9.73 6.30 -10.65
CA ARG A 32 -10.06 6.28 -12.08
C ARG A 32 -10.43 7.65 -12.62
N ALA A 33 -11.25 8.40 -11.90
CA ALA A 33 -11.65 9.75 -12.32
C ALA A 33 -10.45 10.70 -12.38
N ILE A 34 -9.57 10.66 -11.38
CA ILE A 34 -8.35 11.48 -11.35
C ILE A 34 -7.38 11.06 -12.46
N ALA A 35 -7.19 9.75 -12.67
CA ALA A 35 -6.34 9.22 -13.72
C ALA A 35 -6.78 9.63 -15.15
N GLN A 36 -8.02 10.06 -15.34
CA GLN A 36 -8.49 10.57 -16.64
C GLN A 36 -8.09 12.03 -16.91
N VAL A 37 -7.74 12.79 -15.86
CA VAL A 37 -7.41 14.22 -15.96
C VAL A 37 -5.94 14.52 -15.72
N CYS A 38 -5.14 13.53 -15.32
CA CYS A 38 -3.69 13.65 -15.15
C CYS A 38 -2.90 12.69 -16.03
N ASP A 39 -1.67 13.07 -16.38
CA ASP A 39 -0.75 12.21 -17.13
C ASP A 39 -0.17 11.10 -16.24
N ARG A 40 -0.04 11.36 -14.93
CA ARG A 40 0.55 10.46 -13.94
C ARG A 40 -0.21 10.54 -12.62
N LEU A 41 -0.75 9.42 -12.15
CA LEU A 41 -1.36 9.29 -10.83
C LEU A 41 -0.42 8.51 -9.92
N ILE A 42 0.04 9.10 -8.84
CA ILE A 42 0.79 8.39 -7.78
C ILE A 42 -0.17 8.14 -6.63
N THR A 43 -0.26 6.90 -6.15
CA THR A 43 -1.10 6.58 -4.99
C THR A 43 -0.62 5.32 -4.29
N HIS A 44 -1.19 5.04 -3.13
CA HIS A 44 -0.80 3.91 -2.29
C HIS A 44 -1.72 2.70 -2.45
N PRO A 45 -1.26 1.50 -2.06
CA PRO A 45 -2.00 0.24 -2.14
C PRO A 45 -3.50 0.34 -1.85
N ASN A 46 -3.86 0.94 -0.72
CA ASN A 46 -5.22 0.91 -0.20
C ASN A 46 -6.22 1.72 -1.05
N VAL A 47 -5.74 2.63 -1.90
CA VAL A 47 -6.58 3.31 -2.90
C VAL A 47 -6.94 2.39 -4.08
N LEU A 48 -6.04 1.48 -4.45
CA LEU A 48 -6.15 0.66 -5.66
C LEU A 48 -6.61 -0.78 -5.38
N ASN A 49 -6.45 -1.24 -4.15
CA ASN A 49 -6.75 -2.61 -3.74
C ASN A 49 -8.24 -2.79 -3.47
N GLY A 50 -8.90 -3.68 -4.23
CA GLY A 50 -10.27 -4.12 -4.00
C GLY A 50 -10.36 -5.62 -3.77
N ALA A 51 -9.39 -6.19 -3.03
CA ALA A 51 -9.22 -7.63 -2.81
C ALA A 51 -9.11 -8.45 -4.12
N GLN A 52 -10.19 -9.08 -4.56
CA GLN A 52 -10.22 -9.78 -5.87
C GLN A 52 -10.49 -8.85 -7.05
N LEU A 53 -11.02 -7.65 -6.78
CA LEU A 53 -11.31 -6.64 -7.77
C LEU A 53 -10.13 -5.68 -7.91
N TYR A 54 -9.81 -5.34 -9.16
CA TYR A 54 -8.81 -4.35 -9.49
C TYR A 54 -9.18 -3.71 -10.83
N TRP A 55 -8.58 -2.57 -11.13
CA TRP A 55 -8.73 -1.89 -12.41
C TRP A 55 -7.37 -1.54 -12.97
N ASN A 56 -7.12 -1.92 -14.22
CA ASN A 56 -5.86 -1.56 -14.87
C ASN A 56 -5.86 -0.06 -15.19
N LEU A 57 -5.06 0.70 -14.45
CA LEU A 57 -4.82 2.12 -14.65
C LEU A 57 -3.40 2.31 -15.21
N PRO A 58 -3.23 2.50 -16.54
CA PRO A 58 -1.92 2.47 -17.17
C PRO A 58 -0.97 3.58 -16.73
N ASN A 59 -1.50 4.70 -16.25
CA ASN A 59 -0.79 5.86 -15.75
C ASN A 59 -0.77 5.96 -14.21
N ALA A 60 -1.16 4.91 -13.49
CA ALA A 60 -1.08 4.86 -12.03
C ALA A 60 0.22 4.22 -11.55
N PHE A 61 0.84 4.82 -10.53
CA PHE A 61 2.04 4.37 -9.85
C PHE A 61 1.66 3.91 -8.44
N TYR A 62 1.78 2.61 -8.20
CA TYR A 62 1.43 1.93 -6.96
C TYR A 62 2.61 2.02 -5.97
N VAL A 63 2.50 2.90 -4.96
CA VAL A 63 3.63 3.25 -4.06
C VAL A 63 3.24 3.01 -2.61
N GLU A 64 3.94 2.12 -1.93
CA GLU A 64 3.74 1.85 -0.50
C GLU A 64 3.90 3.13 0.36
N GLY A 65 3.17 3.21 1.48
CA GLY A 65 3.04 4.44 2.29
C GLY A 65 4.37 5.04 2.78
N TYR A 66 5.30 4.23 3.29
CA TYR A 66 6.63 4.73 3.65
C TYR A 66 7.43 5.18 2.43
N GLY A 67 7.37 4.41 1.34
CA GLY A 67 7.95 4.80 0.07
C GLY A 67 7.41 6.15 -0.42
N LEU A 68 6.11 6.39 -0.25
CA LEU A 68 5.44 7.64 -0.59
C LEU A 68 5.90 8.79 0.31
N ASP A 69 6.06 8.55 1.61
CA ASP A 69 6.61 9.55 2.54
C ASP A 69 8.05 9.95 2.15
N LYS A 70 8.90 8.97 1.79
CA LYS A 70 10.27 9.24 1.34
C LYS A 70 10.33 9.91 -0.02
N PHE A 71 9.40 9.58 -0.91
CA PHE A 71 9.22 10.27 -2.18
C PHE A 71 8.84 11.73 -1.96
N ALA A 72 7.79 12.00 -1.17
CA ALA A 72 7.32 13.35 -0.86
C ALA A 72 8.41 14.22 -0.19
N ALA A 73 9.25 13.61 0.66
CA ALA A 73 10.40 14.27 1.28
C ALA A 73 11.59 14.48 0.33
N GLY A 74 11.48 14.10 -0.95
CA GLY A 74 12.56 14.19 -1.96
C GLY A 74 13.76 13.28 -1.68
N SER A 75 13.64 12.36 -0.71
CA SER A 75 14.72 11.44 -0.35
C SER A 75 14.85 10.33 -1.39
N TRP A 76 13.72 9.87 -1.92
CA TRP A 76 13.63 8.84 -2.95
C TRP A 76 12.94 9.38 -4.21
N GLY A 77 13.39 8.94 -5.37
CA GLY A 77 12.67 9.07 -6.63
C GLY A 77 11.89 7.79 -6.96
N LEU A 78 10.93 7.89 -7.86
CA LEU A 78 10.17 6.76 -8.38
C LEU A 78 10.61 6.48 -9.82
N ARG A 79 11.01 5.25 -10.09
CA ARG A 79 11.37 4.78 -11.43
C ARG A 79 10.25 3.90 -12.00
N PRO A 80 9.47 4.38 -12.96
CA PRO A 80 8.51 3.56 -13.70
C PRO A 80 9.16 2.29 -14.26
N VAL A 81 8.43 1.19 -14.21
CA VAL A 81 8.84 -0.10 -14.79
C VAL A 81 7.79 -0.60 -15.76
N HIS A 82 8.22 -1.41 -16.72
CA HIS A 82 7.28 -2.14 -17.58
C HIS A 82 6.60 -3.27 -16.79
N GLN A 83 7.40 -4.05 -16.06
CA GLN A 83 6.94 -5.21 -15.29
C GLN A 83 7.97 -5.59 -14.22
N ASN A 84 7.51 -5.89 -13.00
CA ASN A 84 8.29 -6.48 -11.93
C ASN A 84 8.13 -8.00 -11.90
N ARG A 85 9.17 -8.71 -11.45
CA ARG A 85 9.04 -10.07 -10.91
C ARG A 85 8.60 -9.98 -9.46
N VAL A 86 7.38 -10.41 -9.16
CA VAL A 86 6.82 -10.31 -7.81
C VAL A 86 7.11 -11.60 -7.04
N GLY A 87 7.80 -11.49 -5.92
CA GLY A 87 8.02 -12.59 -4.98
C GLY A 87 6.89 -12.69 -3.96
N LEU A 88 6.50 -13.92 -3.61
CA LEU A 88 5.43 -14.17 -2.63
C LEU A 88 6.05 -14.63 -1.30
N LEU A 89 5.81 -13.86 -0.25
CA LEU A 89 6.24 -14.18 1.12
C LEU A 89 5.02 -14.62 1.91
N LEU A 90 5.02 -15.84 2.42
CA LEU A 90 3.91 -16.41 3.20
C LEU A 90 4.32 -16.57 4.66
N ASP A 91 3.49 -16.08 5.57
CA ASP A 91 3.68 -16.34 6.99
C ASP A 91 3.49 -17.84 7.32
N GLN A 92 4.43 -18.40 8.07
CA GLN A 92 4.40 -19.76 8.58
C GLN A 92 3.17 -20.04 9.45
N GLY A 93 2.61 -19.01 10.08
CA GLY A 93 1.38 -19.08 10.86
C GLY A 93 0.12 -19.40 10.04
N ILE A 94 0.18 -19.29 8.70
CA ILE A 94 -0.97 -19.56 7.83
C ILE A 94 -1.23 -21.07 7.75
N GLU A 95 -2.46 -21.47 8.02
CA GLU A 95 -2.94 -22.84 7.94
C GLU A 95 -2.75 -23.43 6.52
N PRO A 96 -2.47 -24.75 6.37
CA PRO A 96 -2.17 -25.33 5.08
C PRO A 96 -3.21 -25.07 3.98
N GLU A 97 -4.50 -25.14 4.31
CA GLU A 97 -5.59 -24.91 3.35
C GLU A 97 -5.69 -23.43 2.94
N LEU A 98 -5.56 -22.51 3.90
CA LEU A 98 -5.56 -21.08 3.64
C LEU A 98 -4.35 -20.68 2.81
N ARG A 99 -3.18 -21.25 3.10
CA ARG A 99 -1.95 -21.07 2.31
C ARG A 99 -2.13 -21.55 0.88
N LEU A 100 -2.73 -22.73 0.69
CA LEU A 100 -3.02 -23.27 -0.63
C LEU A 100 -3.94 -22.33 -1.42
N ARG A 101 -4.93 -21.68 -0.79
CA ARG A 101 -5.77 -20.68 -1.46
C ARG A 101 -4.98 -19.47 -1.95
N HIS A 102 -4.01 -18.98 -1.17
CA HIS A 102 -3.14 -17.88 -1.60
C HIS A 102 -2.25 -18.28 -2.78
N LEU A 103 -1.70 -19.50 -2.77
CA LEU A 103 -0.94 -20.05 -3.90
C LEU A 103 -1.82 -20.18 -5.15
N GLN A 104 -3.06 -20.68 -5.01
CA GLN A 104 -4.01 -20.75 -6.12
C GLN A 104 -4.39 -19.37 -6.66
N ALA A 105 -4.52 -18.35 -5.81
CA ALA A 105 -4.76 -16.98 -6.26
C ALA A 105 -3.55 -16.44 -7.06
N ALA A 106 -2.32 -16.70 -6.59
CA ALA A 106 -1.10 -16.37 -7.34
C ALA A 106 -1.07 -17.08 -8.71
N ASP A 107 -1.33 -18.39 -8.75
CA ASP A 107 -1.40 -19.17 -9.99
C ASP A 107 -2.49 -18.66 -10.94
N ALA A 108 -3.66 -18.29 -10.41
CA ALA A 108 -4.75 -17.71 -11.19
C ALA A 108 -4.33 -16.39 -11.83
N THR A 109 -3.68 -15.48 -11.10
CA THR A 109 -3.20 -14.21 -11.67
C THR A 109 -2.10 -14.43 -12.71
N ARG A 110 -1.19 -15.39 -12.51
CA ARG A 110 -0.18 -15.76 -13.51
C ARG A 110 -0.84 -16.26 -14.79
N ALA A 111 -1.80 -17.18 -14.68
CA ALA A 111 -2.44 -17.82 -15.82
C ALA A 111 -3.40 -16.89 -16.57
N THR A 112 -4.16 -16.06 -15.87
CA THR A 112 -5.24 -15.25 -16.46
C THR A 112 -4.81 -13.82 -16.80
N LEU A 113 -3.90 -13.24 -16.02
CA LEU A 113 -3.49 -11.83 -16.15
C LEU A 113 -2.06 -11.68 -16.70
N GLY A 114 -1.31 -12.78 -16.80
CA GLY A 114 0.06 -12.76 -17.30
C GLY A 114 1.06 -12.12 -16.34
N LEU A 115 0.77 -12.10 -15.04
CA LEU A 115 1.68 -11.55 -14.04
C LEU A 115 2.96 -12.41 -13.95
N ASN A 116 4.10 -11.75 -13.76
CA ASN A 116 5.40 -12.42 -13.62
C ASN A 116 5.71 -12.57 -12.13
N LEU A 117 5.57 -13.80 -11.63
CA LEU A 117 5.78 -14.14 -10.23
C LEU A 117 6.99 -15.07 -10.12
N THR A 118 7.85 -14.81 -9.13
CA THR A 118 8.93 -15.75 -8.76
C THR A 118 8.35 -16.92 -7.95
N ASP A 119 9.22 -17.78 -7.42
CA ASP A 119 8.81 -18.73 -6.38
C ASP A 119 8.38 -18.01 -5.09
N TYR A 120 7.76 -18.75 -4.17
CA TYR A 120 7.36 -18.25 -2.86
C TYR A 120 8.32 -18.71 -1.76
N VAL A 121 8.39 -17.93 -0.68
CA VAL A 121 9.14 -18.27 0.54
C VAL A 121 8.17 -18.25 1.71
N VAL A 122 8.29 -19.25 2.59
CA VAL A 122 7.57 -19.26 3.87
C VAL A 122 8.52 -18.77 4.96
N THR A 123 8.03 -17.95 5.88
CA THR A 123 8.82 -17.51 7.03
C THR A 123 9.29 -18.72 7.87
N ASP A 124 10.40 -18.58 8.58
CA ASP A 124 10.92 -19.66 9.44
C ASP A 124 10.23 -19.73 10.82
N ALA A 125 9.44 -18.70 11.16
CA ALA A 125 8.60 -18.63 12.34
C ALA A 125 7.29 -17.89 12.04
N PRO A 126 6.19 -18.17 12.77
CA PRO A 126 4.95 -17.41 12.64
C PRO A 126 5.16 -15.95 12.97
N LEU A 127 4.59 -15.02 12.21
CA LEU A 127 4.80 -13.59 12.44
C LEU A 127 4.10 -13.07 13.71
N ASN A 128 3.04 -13.76 14.16
CA ASN A 128 2.28 -13.45 15.38
C ASN A 128 1.83 -11.97 15.41
N VAL A 129 0.93 -11.62 14.50
CA VAL A 129 0.38 -10.25 14.44
C VAL A 129 -0.57 -10.01 15.62
N GLU A 130 -0.41 -8.86 16.28
CA GLU A 130 -1.35 -8.35 17.29
C GLU A 130 -2.05 -7.09 16.76
N LEU A 131 -3.35 -7.00 17.00
CA LEU A 131 -4.20 -5.86 16.63
C LEU A 131 -4.64 -5.09 17.88
N ARG A 132 -4.63 -3.75 17.79
CA ARG A 132 -5.02 -2.85 18.88
C ARG A 132 -5.70 -1.59 18.31
N THR A 133 -6.47 -0.90 19.13
CA THR A 133 -7.14 0.36 18.76
C THR A 133 -6.65 1.49 19.66
N ALA A 134 -6.34 2.64 19.06
CA ALA A 134 -5.96 3.84 19.78
C ALA A 134 -7.19 4.57 20.35
N ALA A 135 -6.97 5.47 21.32
CA ALA A 135 -8.05 6.29 21.90
C ALA A 135 -8.76 7.21 20.87
N SER A 136 -8.08 7.53 19.76
CA SER A 136 -8.65 8.27 18.62
C SER A 136 -9.56 7.43 17.71
N GLY A 137 -9.74 6.14 17.99
CA GLY A 137 -10.49 5.21 17.15
C GLY A 137 -9.69 4.62 15.99
N ALA A 138 -8.44 5.05 15.77
CA ALA A 138 -7.57 4.49 14.74
C ALA A 138 -7.02 3.09 15.12
N SER A 139 -6.94 2.18 14.15
CA SER A 139 -6.32 0.85 14.32
C SER A 139 -4.79 0.93 14.29
N TRP A 140 -4.10 0.12 15.09
CA TRP A 140 -2.64 -0.11 15.03
C TRP A 140 -2.31 -1.57 15.39
N GLY A 141 -1.07 -2.02 15.15
CA GLY A 141 -0.67 -3.35 15.62
C GLY A 141 0.83 -3.57 15.67
N THR A 142 1.24 -4.82 15.90
CA THR A 142 2.65 -5.21 16.03
C THR A 142 2.89 -6.60 15.46
N ILE A 143 4.15 -6.89 15.12
CA ILE A 143 4.62 -8.20 14.65
C ILE A 143 5.53 -8.79 15.72
N GLY A 144 5.26 -10.02 16.16
CA GLY A 144 6.08 -10.71 17.16
C GLY A 144 7.46 -11.14 16.66
N ASN A 145 7.56 -11.58 15.40
CA ASN A 145 8.81 -12.10 14.81
C ASN A 145 9.27 -11.31 13.55
N PRO A 146 9.61 -10.01 13.66
CA PRO A 146 9.99 -9.18 12.51
C PRO A 146 11.26 -9.67 11.79
N ASP A 147 12.20 -10.29 12.50
CA ASP A 147 13.42 -10.82 11.86
C ASP A 147 13.13 -11.99 10.91
N SER A 148 12.08 -12.77 11.19
CA SER A 148 11.64 -13.87 10.34
C SER A 148 11.10 -13.34 8.99
N LEU A 149 10.34 -12.24 9.04
CA LEU A 149 9.89 -11.51 7.86
C LEU A 149 11.07 -11.04 7.01
N LEU A 150 12.07 -10.41 7.64
CA LEU A 150 13.23 -9.85 6.94
C LEU A 150 14.10 -10.94 6.31
N ARG A 151 14.34 -12.06 7.00
CA ARG A 151 15.08 -13.21 6.43
C ARG A 151 14.37 -13.78 5.20
N ALA A 152 13.06 -13.97 5.26
CA ALA A 152 12.29 -14.48 4.13
C ALA A 152 12.28 -13.52 2.94
N ALA A 153 12.16 -12.21 3.20
CA ALA A 153 12.28 -11.19 2.17
C ALA A 153 13.67 -11.20 1.51
N GLN A 154 14.74 -11.33 2.29
CA GLN A 154 16.10 -11.42 1.78
C GLN A 154 16.30 -12.62 0.84
N VAL A 155 15.73 -13.79 1.18
CA VAL A 155 15.76 -14.98 0.30
C VAL A 155 15.06 -14.71 -1.03
N LEU A 156 13.88 -14.07 -1.02
CA LEU A 156 13.17 -13.72 -2.26
C LEU A 156 14.00 -12.77 -3.14
N ILE A 157 14.68 -11.79 -2.53
CA ILE A 157 15.49 -10.81 -3.26
C ILE A 157 16.74 -11.48 -3.85
N GLU A 158 17.52 -12.16 -3.01
CA GLU A 158 18.85 -12.64 -3.38
C GLU A 158 18.82 -13.95 -4.18
N GLN A 159 17.88 -14.85 -3.87
CA GLN A 159 17.83 -16.18 -4.47
C GLN A 159 16.77 -16.28 -5.57
N ALA A 160 15.58 -15.73 -5.34
CA ALA A 160 14.49 -15.77 -6.33
C ALA A 160 14.54 -14.60 -7.33
N GLY A 161 15.32 -13.55 -7.03
CA GLY A 161 15.44 -12.36 -7.87
C GLY A 161 14.15 -11.53 -7.92
N ALA A 162 13.41 -11.43 -6.82
CA ALA A 162 12.21 -10.62 -6.75
C ALA A 162 12.54 -9.12 -6.89
N ASP A 163 11.84 -8.43 -7.79
CA ASP A 163 11.91 -6.97 -7.95
C ASP A 163 10.90 -6.24 -7.05
N ALA A 164 9.87 -6.95 -6.60
CA ALA A 164 8.84 -6.48 -5.66
C ALA A 164 8.35 -7.66 -4.81
N ILE A 165 7.83 -7.41 -3.61
CA ILE A 165 7.36 -8.47 -2.70
C ILE A 165 5.88 -8.28 -2.34
N ALA A 166 5.09 -9.32 -2.53
CA ALA A 166 3.77 -9.46 -1.92
C ALA A 166 3.90 -10.28 -0.64
N VAL A 167 3.48 -9.73 0.50
CA VAL A 167 3.51 -10.42 1.79
C VAL A 167 2.10 -10.85 2.18
N VAL A 168 1.91 -12.13 2.44
CA VAL A 168 0.68 -12.66 3.00
C VAL A 168 0.95 -13.02 4.47
N VAL A 169 0.22 -12.40 5.38
CA VAL A 169 0.43 -12.57 6.82
C VAL A 169 -0.82 -13.11 7.48
N ARG A 170 -0.66 -14.02 8.45
CA ARG A 170 -1.80 -14.52 9.23
C ARG A 170 -2.21 -13.46 10.26
N PHE A 171 -3.44 -12.98 10.14
CA PHE A 171 -4.05 -12.08 11.12
C PHE A 171 -4.91 -12.87 12.10
N PRO A 172 -5.12 -12.43 13.36
CA PRO A 172 -6.06 -13.08 14.26
C PRO A 172 -7.50 -12.96 13.72
N ASP A 173 -8.28 -14.04 13.80
CA ASP A 173 -9.71 -13.99 13.48
C ASP A 173 -10.48 -13.45 14.69
N ASP A 174 -11.31 -12.41 14.47
CA ASP A 174 -12.18 -11.85 15.50
C ASP A 174 -13.60 -11.61 14.95
N PHE A 175 -14.27 -12.72 14.62
CA PHE A 175 -15.54 -12.74 13.92
C PHE A 175 -16.69 -12.06 14.66
N ASP A 176 -16.64 -12.08 16.00
CA ASP A 176 -17.71 -11.59 16.87
C ASP A 176 -17.48 -10.14 17.34
N SER A 177 -16.37 -9.50 16.94
CA SER A 177 -16.09 -8.13 17.36
C SER A 177 -17.06 -7.12 16.75
N GLU A 178 -17.49 -6.18 17.58
CA GLU A 178 -18.33 -5.05 17.15
C GLU A 178 -17.62 -4.22 16.07
N ALA A 179 -16.29 -4.05 16.18
CA ALA A 179 -15.48 -3.33 15.21
C ALA A 179 -15.56 -3.96 13.81
N LEU A 180 -15.40 -5.29 13.71
CA LEU A 180 -15.54 -5.99 12.44
C LEU A 180 -16.96 -5.88 11.89
N GLN A 181 -17.97 -6.01 12.74
CA GLN A 181 -19.37 -5.89 12.30
C GLN A 181 -19.69 -4.48 11.80
N ASP A 182 -19.24 -3.43 12.49
CA ASP A 182 -19.43 -2.05 12.05
C ASP A 182 -18.71 -1.76 10.74
N TYR A 183 -17.49 -2.28 10.55
CA TYR A 183 -16.78 -2.21 9.29
C TYR A 183 -17.54 -2.92 8.16
N ARG A 184 -17.97 -4.17 8.37
CA ARG A 184 -18.76 -4.93 7.38
C ARG A 184 -20.07 -4.22 7.00
N HIS A 185 -20.65 -3.46 7.92
CA HIS A 185 -21.86 -2.66 7.69
C HIS A 185 -21.60 -1.22 7.21
N GLY A 186 -20.36 -0.86 6.87
CA GLY A 186 -20.04 0.44 6.27
C GLY A 186 -20.05 1.62 7.24
N ARG A 187 -19.94 1.37 8.54
CA ARG A 187 -19.96 2.38 9.62
C ARG A 187 -18.68 2.43 10.46
N GLY A 188 -17.76 1.49 10.23
CA GLY A 188 -16.56 1.30 11.05
C GLY A 188 -15.26 1.73 10.38
N VAL A 189 -14.18 1.55 11.13
CA VAL A 189 -12.80 1.67 10.66
C VAL A 189 -12.26 0.27 10.43
N ASP A 190 -11.46 0.08 9.39
CA ASP A 190 -10.75 -1.17 9.16
C ASP A 190 -9.89 -1.53 10.39
N PRO A 191 -10.15 -2.66 11.07
CA PRO A 191 -9.39 -3.05 12.27
C PRO A 191 -7.97 -3.55 11.95
N LEU A 192 -7.66 -3.87 10.70
CA LEU A 192 -6.40 -4.50 10.29
C LEU A 192 -5.36 -3.48 9.81
N ALA A 193 -5.84 -2.37 9.25
CA ALA A 193 -5.06 -1.37 8.52
C ALA A 193 -3.74 -0.96 9.19
N GLY A 194 -3.74 -0.76 10.51
CA GLY A 194 -2.56 -0.30 11.21
C GLY A 194 -1.45 -1.35 11.37
N ALA A 195 -1.81 -2.63 11.52
CA ALA A 195 -0.84 -3.72 11.56
C ALA A 195 -0.31 -4.06 10.16
N GLU A 196 -1.20 -4.04 9.18
CA GLU A 196 -0.90 -4.24 7.77
C GLU A 196 0.17 -3.28 7.26
N ALA A 197 0.02 -1.98 7.55
CA ALA A 197 0.98 -0.96 7.17
C ALA A 197 2.41 -1.27 7.68
N ILE A 198 2.56 -1.80 8.91
CA ILE A 198 3.86 -2.07 9.52
C ILE A 198 4.62 -3.18 8.77
N ILE A 199 3.91 -4.19 8.24
CA ILE A 199 4.50 -5.33 7.54
C ILE A 199 5.22 -4.88 6.27
N SER A 200 4.51 -4.19 5.38
CA SER A 200 5.11 -3.70 4.13
C SER A 200 6.14 -2.60 4.40
N HIS A 201 5.85 -1.70 5.34
CA HIS A 201 6.76 -0.63 5.74
C HIS A 201 8.13 -1.18 6.18
N LEU A 202 8.15 -2.24 6.99
CA LEU A 202 9.42 -2.82 7.47
C LEU A 202 10.29 -3.35 6.32
N ILE A 203 9.69 -3.99 5.31
CA ILE A 203 10.40 -4.45 4.12
C ILE A 203 10.86 -3.28 3.25
N VAL A 204 9.96 -2.33 2.93
CA VAL A 204 10.31 -1.17 2.09
C VAL A 204 11.42 -0.35 2.74
N ARG A 205 11.33 -0.12 4.04
CA ARG A 205 12.36 0.60 4.80
C ARG A 205 13.70 -0.11 4.78
N THR A 206 13.72 -1.44 4.91
CA THR A 206 14.95 -2.22 5.04
C THR A 206 15.61 -2.45 3.69
N PHE A 207 14.83 -2.87 2.69
CA PHE A 207 15.34 -3.35 1.41
C PHE A 207 15.15 -2.37 0.25
N GLN A 208 14.36 -1.30 0.43
CA GLN A 208 14.14 -0.27 -0.58
C GLN A 208 13.59 -0.81 -1.91
N ILE A 209 12.77 -1.86 -1.83
CA ILE A 209 12.03 -2.42 -2.96
C ILE A 209 10.52 -2.25 -2.75
N PRO A 210 9.72 -2.21 -3.83
CA PRO A 210 8.27 -2.18 -3.72
C PRO A 210 7.72 -3.38 -2.94
N CYS A 211 6.83 -3.11 -2.00
CA CYS A 211 6.19 -4.14 -1.20
C CYS A 211 4.75 -3.76 -0.87
N ALA A 212 3.87 -4.74 -0.81
CA ALA A 212 2.52 -4.60 -0.29
C ALA A 212 2.08 -5.90 0.36
N HIS A 213 1.03 -5.81 1.17
CA HIS A 213 0.55 -6.91 2.00
C HIS A 213 -0.86 -7.35 1.58
N ALA A 214 -1.21 -8.58 1.94
CA ALA A 214 -2.57 -9.10 1.93
C ALA A 214 -2.78 -9.87 3.25
N PRO A 215 -3.93 -9.69 3.93
CA PRO A 215 -4.22 -10.44 5.14
C PRO A 215 -4.68 -11.86 4.78
N ALA A 216 -4.15 -12.86 5.50
CA ALA A 216 -4.69 -14.20 5.52
C ALA A 216 -5.68 -14.29 6.68
N LEU A 217 -6.97 -14.37 6.34
CA LEU A 217 -8.08 -14.49 7.26
C LEU A 217 -8.93 -15.68 6.90
N MET A 218 -9.58 -16.26 7.90
CA MET A 218 -10.59 -17.28 7.65
C MET A 218 -11.85 -16.64 7.03
N PRO A 219 -12.52 -17.33 6.09
CA PRO A 219 -13.70 -16.79 5.44
C PRO A 219 -14.81 -16.57 6.46
N LEU A 220 -15.47 -15.42 6.36
CA LEU A 220 -16.60 -15.04 7.19
C LEU A 220 -17.89 -15.72 6.70
N PRO A 221 -18.87 -15.93 7.62
CA PRO A 221 -20.19 -16.37 7.22
C PRO A 221 -20.91 -15.28 6.41
N ILE A 222 -21.73 -15.71 5.45
CA ILE A 222 -22.54 -14.81 4.61
C ILE A 222 -23.39 -13.88 5.48
N ASP A 223 -23.29 -12.57 5.22
CA ASP A 223 -24.12 -11.54 5.84
C ASP A 223 -25.09 -10.90 4.83
N PRO A 224 -26.41 -11.10 4.97
CA PRO A 224 -27.41 -10.49 4.10
C PRO A 224 -27.47 -8.95 4.16
N LYS A 225 -26.88 -8.33 5.18
CA LYS A 225 -26.88 -6.88 5.41
C LYS A 225 -25.54 -6.22 5.09
N LEU A 226 -24.62 -6.96 4.48
CA LEU A 226 -23.29 -6.49 4.10
C LEU A 226 -23.36 -5.17 3.31
N SER A 227 -22.49 -4.22 3.67
CA SER A 227 -22.34 -2.98 2.93
C SER A 227 -21.75 -3.24 1.55
N PRO A 228 -22.23 -2.58 0.48
CA PRO A 228 -21.57 -2.63 -0.82
C PRO A 228 -20.09 -2.17 -0.78
N ARG A 229 -19.70 -1.38 0.22
CA ARG A 229 -18.33 -0.87 0.38
C ARG A 229 -17.34 -1.95 0.84
N SER A 230 -17.79 -2.92 1.63
CA SER A 230 -16.97 -4.05 2.12
C SER A 230 -17.15 -5.32 1.28
N ALA A 231 -18.09 -5.33 0.34
CA ALA A 231 -18.44 -6.52 -0.44
C ALA A 231 -17.26 -7.10 -1.25
N ALA A 232 -16.36 -6.24 -1.75
CA ALA A 232 -15.20 -6.71 -2.50
C ALA A 232 -14.26 -7.59 -1.65
N GLU A 233 -14.09 -7.23 -0.38
CA GLU A 233 -13.29 -7.97 0.61
C GLU A 233 -13.95 -9.28 0.98
N GLU A 234 -15.26 -9.25 1.28
CA GLU A 234 -16.01 -10.44 1.70
C GLU A 234 -16.07 -11.52 0.61
N LEU A 235 -16.15 -11.11 -0.67
CA LEU A 235 -16.09 -12.03 -1.80
C LEU A 235 -14.67 -12.56 -2.04
N GLY A 236 -13.67 -11.89 -1.47
CA GLY A 236 -12.25 -12.14 -1.66
C GLY A 236 -11.65 -13.14 -0.69
N TYR A 237 -11.40 -14.37 -1.15
CA TYR A 237 -10.77 -15.41 -0.30
C TYR A 237 -9.34 -15.09 0.21
N THR A 238 -8.60 -14.19 -0.44
CA THR A 238 -7.16 -14.02 -0.19
C THR A 238 -6.65 -12.58 -0.25
N PHE A 239 -7.50 -11.61 -0.66
CA PHE A 239 -7.12 -10.19 -0.89
C PHE A 239 -5.95 -9.94 -1.87
N LEU A 240 -5.28 -11.00 -2.31
CA LEU A 240 -3.99 -11.01 -2.98
C LEU A 240 -4.01 -10.56 -4.45
N PRO A 241 -5.06 -10.81 -5.26
CA PRO A 241 -5.01 -10.49 -6.68
C PRO A 241 -4.73 -9.01 -6.99
N CYS A 242 -5.41 -8.08 -6.32
CA CYS A 242 -5.18 -6.65 -6.54
C CYS A 242 -3.77 -6.21 -6.14
N VAL A 243 -3.23 -6.80 -5.06
CA VAL A 243 -1.87 -6.57 -4.58
C VAL A 243 -0.84 -7.00 -5.62
N LEU A 244 -0.99 -8.20 -6.18
CA LEU A 244 -0.10 -8.71 -7.23
C LEU A 244 -0.18 -7.85 -8.49
N VAL A 245 -1.38 -7.42 -8.90
CA VAL A 245 -1.56 -6.52 -10.05
C VAL A 245 -0.86 -5.19 -9.81
N GLY A 246 -1.05 -4.57 -8.65
CA GLY A 246 -0.39 -3.32 -8.28
C GLY A 246 1.13 -3.43 -8.28
N LEU A 247 1.66 -4.44 -7.59
CA LEU A 247 3.09 -4.70 -7.51
C LEU A 247 3.73 -5.06 -8.85
N SER A 248 2.98 -5.67 -9.78
CA SER A 248 3.50 -6.01 -11.11
C SER A 248 3.99 -4.79 -11.89
N ARG A 249 3.52 -3.58 -11.56
CA ARG A 249 3.92 -2.31 -12.20
C ARG A 249 4.32 -1.21 -11.22
N ALA A 250 4.47 -1.55 -9.93
CA ALA A 250 4.93 -0.60 -8.92
C ALA A 250 6.31 -0.03 -9.31
N PRO A 251 6.51 1.29 -9.27
CA PRO A 251 7.80 1.88 -9.60
C PRO A 251 8.88 1.45 -8.61
N GLN A 252 10.11 1.31 -9.08
CA GLN A 252 11.27 1.05 -8.22
C GLN A 252 11.70 2.32 -7.50
N PHE A 253 12.25 2.20 -6.30
CA PHE A 253 12.76 3.34 -5.54
C PHE A 253 14.18 3.71 -5.99
N VAL A 254 14.45 5.00 -6.16
CA VAL A 254 15.77 5.55 -6.51
C VAL A 254 16.26 6.39 -5.34
N VAL A 255 17.26 5.91 -4.60
CA VAL A 255 17.74 6.60 -3.40
C VAL A 255 18.85 7.59 -3.74
N ASN A 256 18.68 8.84 -3.31
CA ASN A 256 19.72 9.85 -3.42
C ASN A 256 20.79 9.61 -2.35
N GLN A 257 21.92 8.99 -2.71
CA GLN A 257 22.99 8.59 -1.78
C GLN A 257 23.62 9.76 -0.99
N LYS A 258 23.38 11.03 -1.34
CA LYS A 258 23.89 12.17 -0.58
C LYS A 258 23.35 12.24 0.87
N ASN A 259 22.23 11.56 1.17
CA ASN A 259 21.55 11.63 2.46
C ASN A 259 21.40 10.28 3.19
N SER A 260 22.04 9.20 2.73
CA SER A 260 21.97 7.90 3.42
C SER A 260 22.97 7.80 4.58
N PRO A 261 22.57 7.33 5.78
CA PRO A 261 23.50 6.95 6.83
C PRO A 261 24.46 5.87 6.30
N SER A 262 25.75 6.09 6.48
CA SER A 262 26.87 5.36 5.86
C SER A 262 27.04 3.89 6.29
N SER A 263 26.13 3.33 7.09
CA SER A 263 26.28 1.98 7.69
C SER A 263 25.51 0.86 6.99
N LEU A 264 24.72 1.14 5.95
CA LEU A 264 24.00 0.12 5.15
C LEU A 264 24.29 0.21 3.64
N ALA A 265 25.27 1.02 3.24
CA ALA A 265 25.65 1.16 1.84
C ALA A 265 26.32 -0.13 1.35
N ASN A 266 25.63 -0.85 0.46
CA ASN A 266 26.23 -1.95 -0.27
C ASN A 266 27.38 -1.38 -1.13
N PRO A 267 28.61 -1.93 -1.09
CA PRO A 267 29.76 -1.39 -1.83
C PRO A 267 29.54 -1.35 -3.36
N ASP A 268 28.62 -2.18 -3.86
CA ASP A 268 28.23 -2.24 -5.28
C ASP A 268 27.04 -1.33 -5.64
N SER A 269 26.53 -0.52 -4.70
CA SER A 269 25.48 0.46 -4.98
C SER A 269 26.07 1.61 -5.79
N GLN A 270 26.19 1.39 -7.11
CA GLN A 270 26.46 2.44 -8.08
C GLN A 270 25.60 3.65 -7.77
N THR A 271 26.21 4.83 -7.78
CA THR A 271 25.51 6.10 -7.79
C THR A 271 24.47 6.08 -8.90
N ILE A 272 23.20 5.83 -8.56
CA ILE A 272 22.14 5.84 -9.57
C ILE A 272 21.87 7.31 -9.90
N SER A 273 22.60 7.83 -10.89
CA SER A 273 22.26 9.10 -11.52
C SER A 273 20.80 9.05 -11.96
N SER A 274 20.04 10.11 -11.69
CA SER A 274 18.67 10.25 -12.16
C SER A 274 18.60 9.95 -13.66
N LYS A 275 17.72 9.03 -14.03
CA LYS A 275 17.49 8.64 -15.43
C LYS A 275 16.34 9.44 -16.02
N PRO A 276 16.32 9.68 -17.34
CA PRO A 276 15.14 10.22 -18.01
C PRO A 276 13.91 9.36 -17.69
N GLY A 277 12.88 9.98 -17.14
CA GLY A 277 11.63 9.31 -16.77
C GLY A 277 11.50 8.95 -15.28
N ASP A 278 12.56 9.06 -14.48
CA ASP A 278 12.43 9.06 -13.02
C ASP A 278 11.55 10.24 -12.59
N ILE A 279 10.72 10.03 -11.56
CA ILE A 279 9.79 11.02 -11.02
C ILE A 279 10.31 11.42 -9.63
N TRP A 280 10.40 12.71 -9.37
CA TRP A 280 10.81 13.29 -8.09
C TRP A 280 9.69 14.14 -7.47
N ALA A 281 9.85 14.52 -6.20
CA ALA A 281 8.82 15.26 -5.46
C ALA A 281 8.44 16.59 -6.13
N ASP A 282 9.41 17.27 -6.73
CA ASP A 282 9.26 18.54 -7.46
C ASP A 282 8.58 18.39 -8.83
N ASP A 283 8.42 17.16 -9.31
CA ASP A 283 7.59 16.85 -10.47
C ASP A 283 6.08 16.79 -10.13
N VAL A 284 5.69 16.77 -8.86
CA VAL A 284 4.29 16.69 -8.43
C VAL A 284 3.60 18.05 -8.50
N ASP A 285 2.58 18.15 -9.34
CA ASP A 285 1.80 19.37 -9.54
C ASP A 285 0.68 19.53 -8.52
N ALA A 286 0.02 18.43 -8.13
CA ALA A 286 -1.07 18.48 -7.15
C ALA A 286 -1.14 17.25 -6.24
N ILE A 287 -1.69 17.45 -5.05
CA ILE A 287 -2.06 16.39 -4.11
C ILE A 287 -3.55 16.50 -3.75
N VAL A 288 -4.26 15.39 -3.80
CA VAL A 288 -5.66 15.25 -3.39
C VAL A 288 -5.72 14.41 -2.12
N ILE A 289 -6.35 14.94 -1.07
CA ILE A 289 -6.40 14.32 0.25
C ILE A 289 -7.74 14.63 0.97
N PRO A 290 -8.25 13.74 1.85
CA PRO A 290 -9.33 14.07 2.77
C PRO A 290 -9.05 15.35 3.56
N ALA A 291 -10.02 16.26 3.64
CA ALA A 291 -9.82 17.55 4.31
C ALA A 291 -9.49 17.40 5.80
N THR A 292 -9.91 16.33 6.45
CA THR A 292 -9.66 16.07 7.88
C THR A 292 -8.44 15.20 8.16
N ALA A 293 -7.57 14.96 7.16
CA ALA A 293 -6.41 14.08 7.30
C ALA A 293 -5.09 14.70 6.81
N CYS A 294 -4.93 16.02 6.94
CA CYS A 294 -3.78 16.76 6.41
C CYS A 294 -2.47 16.61 7.23
N GLY A 295 -2.49 15.89 8.35
CA GLY A 295 -1.34 15.74 9.25
C GLY A 295 -0.29 14.69 8.85
N GLY A 296 -0.46 13.98 7.74
CA GLY A 296 0.46 12.91 7.30
C GLY A 296 1.83 13.44 6.82
N SER A 297 2.88 12.62 6.96
CA SER A 297 4.26 13.02 6.61
C SER A 297 4.43 13.43 5.14
N ALA A 298 3.86 12.67 4.20
CA ALA A 298 3.85 13.05 2.79
C ALA A 298 3.18 14.42 2.56
N MET A 299 2.03 14.65 3.18
CA MET A 299 1.27 15.89 3.04
C MET A 299 2.04 17.10 3.60
N LEU A 300 2.63 16.95 4.78
CA LEU A 300 3.51 17.99 5.36
C LEU A 300 4.70 18.28 4.45
N SER A 301 5.30 17.26 3.82
CA SER A 301 6.43 17.44 2.91
C SER A 301 6.01 18.20 1.64
N PHE A 302 4.89 17.80 1.00
CA PHE A 302 4.37 18.49 -0.18
C PHE A 302 3.93 19.93 0.11
N SER A 303 3.46 20.22 1.33
CA SER A 303 3.09 21.60 1.72
C SER A 303 4.27 22.59 1.66
N GLN A 304 5.50 22.09 1.68
CA GLN A 304 6.72 22.89 1.58
C GLN A 304 7.22 23.03 0.13
N LEU A 305 6.56 22.39 -0.84
CA LEU A 305 6.89 22.41 -2.26
C LEU A 305 5.90 23.30 -3.03
N GLN A 306 6.14 23.47 -4.34
CA GLN A 306 5.21 24.15 -5.25
C GLN A 306 4.08 23.22 -5.72
N THR A 307 3.52 22.44 -4.81
CA THR A 307 2.44 21.47 -5.09
C THR A 307 1.10 22.09 -4.69
N GLN A 308 0.13 22.07 -5.60
CA GLN A 308 -1.24 22.48 -5.29
C GLN A 308 -1.89 21.43 -4.38
N ILE A 309 -2.35 21.87 -3.21
CA ILE A 309 -3.06 21.01 -2.28
C ILE A 309 -4.56 21.13 -2.55
N ILE A 310 -5.24 20.00 -2.62
CA ILE A 310 -6.69 19.90 -2.79
C ILE A 310 -7.23 19.07 -1.63
N ALA A 311 -7.76 19.75 -0.62
CA ALA A 311 -8.42 19.15 0.53
C ALA A 311 -9.90 18.93 0.20
N VAL A 312 -10.37 17.67 0.23
CA VAL A 312 -11.76 17.32 -0.14
C VAL A 312 -12.64 17.34 1.10
N GLU A 313 -13.49 18.36 1.23
CA GLU A 313 -14.36 18.57 2.41
C GLU A 313 -15.35 17.42 2.65
N GLU A 314 -15.90 16.84 1.58
CA GLU A 314 -16.86 15.74 1.67
C GLU A 314 -16.20 14.41 2.07
N ASN A 315 -14.86 14.30 1.99
CA ASN A 315 -14.15 13.11 2.43
C ASN A 315 -13.67 13.30 3.87
N GLN A 316 -14.56 13.02 4.83
CA GLN A 316 -14.26 13.13 6.26
C GLN A 316 -13.62 11.86 6.81
N THR A 317 -12.83 11.99 7.86
CA THR A 317 -12.08 10.95 8.57
C THR A 317 -12.16 11.20 10.08
N THR A 318 -11.83 10.19 10.89
CA THR A 318 -11.80 10.29 12.36
C THR A 318 -10.61 11.07 12.92
N MET A 319 -9.68 11.53 12.08
CA MET A 319 -8.45 12.21 12.52
C MET A 319 -8.68 13.67 12.91
N GLU A 320 -9.67 14.35 12.29
CA GLU A 320 -10.00 15.76 12.55
C GLU A 320 -8.80 16.72 12.47
N VAL A 321 -7.89 16.49 11.51
CA VAL A 321 -6.72 17.36 11.26
C VAL A 321 -6.89 18.12 9.95
N PRO A 322 -7.50 19.32 9.98
CA PRO A 322 -7.67 20.16 8.79
C PRO A 322 -6.38 20.93 8.42
N PRO A 323 -6.31 21.54 7.22
CA PRO A 323 -5.10 22.22 6.73
C PRO A 323 -4.77 23.52 7.48
N GLU A 324 -5.76 24.27 7.96
CA GLU A 324 -5.57 25.62 8.52
C GLU A 324 -4.73 25.63 9.81
N PRO A 325 -4.95 24.73 10.80
CA PRO A 325 -4.10 24.65 11.99
C PRO A 325 -2.64 24.30 11.68
N LEU A 326 -2.37 23.68 10.53
CA LEU A 326 -1.04 23.30 10.08
C LEU A 326 -0.37 24.41 9.25
N GLY A 327 -1.06 25.53 8.99
CA GLY A 327 -0.57 26.62 8.13
C GLY A 327 -0.53 26.25 6.65
N ILE A 328 -1.29 25.23 6.24
CA ILE A 328 -1.33 24.71 4.89
C ILE A 328 -2.41 25.47 4.11
N LYS A 329 -2.08 25.94 2.91
CA LYS A 329 -3.05 26.52 1.97
C LYS A 329 -3.62 25.41 1.09
N ALA A 330 -4.91 25.13 1.23
CA ALA A 330 -5.64 24.11 0.50
C ALA A 330 -6.92 24.71 -0.10
#